data_AF-A0A1I7K852-F1
#
_entry.id   AF-A0A1I7K852-F1
#
_cell.length_a   1.000
_cell.length_b   1.000
_cell.length_c   1.000
_cell.angle_alpha   90.00
_cell.angle_beta   90.00
_cell.angle_gamma   90.00
#
_symmetry.space_group_name_H-M   'P 1'
#
loop_
_entity.id
_entity.type
_entity.pdbx_description
1 polymer ?
#
loop_
_entity_poly.entity_id
_entity_poly.type
_entity_poly.pdbx_seq_one_letter_code
_entity_poly.pdbx_strand_id
1 'polypeptide(L)'
;MAERDERPAEVAEGEASPGDFAATVERLEQLVERLESGELSLEGSLSAFEQGVRLTRDAQRRLDEAELKVRTLIEAPEGSVEFERFTAPSGKESGEDESEG
;
A
#
# COMPACT_ATOMS: atom_id res chain seq x y z
N MET A 1 -22.02 42.59 -8.64
CA MET A 1 -21.41 41.70 -9.63
C MET A 1 -19.91 41.98 -9.59
N ALA A 2 -19.14 41.06 -9.02
CA ALA A 2 -17.69 41.07 -9.11
C ALA A 2 -17.32 39.64 -9.51
N GLU A 3 -16.88 39.51 -10.76
CA GLU A 3 -16.26 38.30 -11.31
C GLU A 3 -15.12 37.89 -10.39
N ARG A 4 -15.27 36.73 -9.73
CA ARG A 4 -14.16 36.06 -9.06
C ARG A 4 -13.49 35.16 -10.08
N ASP A 5 -12.56 35.81 -10.76
CA ASP A 5 -11.34 35.30 -11.40
C ASP A 5 -11.00 33.85 -11.00
N GLU A 6 -10.97 32.99 -12.00
CA GLU A 6 -10.50 31.62 -11.96
C GLU A 6 -9.03 31.58 -11.56
N ARG A 7 -8.73 31.06 -10.36
CA ARG A 7 -7.41 30.50 -10.09
C ARG A 7 -7.54 28.99 -10.09
N PRO A 8 -6.89 28.25 -11.01
CA PRO A 8 -6.88 26.81 -10.93
C PRO A 8 -6.20 26.46 -9.61
N ALA A 9 -6.90 25.72 -8.77
CA ALA A 9 -6.33 25.14 -7.57
C ALA A 9 -5.14 24.28 -8.00
N GLU A 10 -3.96 24.85 -7.81
CA GLU A 10 -2.72 24.20 -7.38
C GLU A 10 -2.90 22.69 -7.26
N VAL A 11 -2.50 21.96 -8.30
CA VAL A 11 -2.30 20.51 -8.22
C VAL A 11 -1.18 20.28 -7.22
N ALA A 12 -1.56 20.07 -5.96
CA ALA A 12 -0.68 19.61 -4.92
C ALA A 12 -0.25 18.17 -5.26
N GLU A 13 0.82 18.07 -6.04
CA GLU A 13 1.58 16.85 -6.21
C GLU A 13 2.19 16.47 -4.85
N GLY A 14 1.79 15.31 -4.30
CA GLY A 14 2.57 14.64 -3.25
C GLY A 14 1.99 14.55 -1.85
N GLU A 15 0.66 14.47 -1.69
CA GLU A 15 0.09 13.95 -0.44
C GLU A 15 -0.42 12.53 -0.66
N ALA A 16 0.25 11.54 -0.05
CA ALA A 16 -0.27 10.18 0.07
C ALA A 16 -1.59 10.22 0.87
N SER A 17 -2.67 10.53 0.17
CA SER A 17 -4.01 10.58 0.71
C SER A 17 -4.54 9.15 0.87
N PRO A 18 -5.49 8.91 1.80
CA PRO A 18 -6.19 7.63 1.91
C PRO A 18 -6.74 7.13 0.56
N GLY A 19 -7.11 8.06 -0.33
CA GLY A 19 -7.54 7.77 -1.69
C GLY A 19 -6.49 7.07 -2.55
N ASP A 20 -5.20 7.35 -2.36
CA ASP A 20 -4.15 6.68 -3.13
C ASP A 20 -3.92 5.24 -2.68
N PHE A 21 -4.02 4.96 -1.38
CA PHE A 21 -3.91 3.59 -0.87
C PHE A 21 -5.11 2.75 -1.34
N ALA A 22 -6.33 3.27 -1.19
CA ALA A 22 -7.54 2.61 -1.70
C ALA A 22 -7.46 2.33 -3.21
N ALA A 23 -6.97 3.30 -3.99
CA ALA A 23 -6.74 3.11 -5.43
C ALA A 23 -5.68 2.04 -5.74
N THR A 24 -4.62 1.93 -4.92
CA THR A 24 -3.63 0.86 -5.07
C THR A 24 -4.23 -0.52 -4.80
N VAL A 25 -5.09 -0.63 -3.79
CA VAL A 25 -5.82 -1.88 -3.50
C VAL A 25 -6.78 -2.23 -4.64
N GLU A 26 -7.55 -1.28 -5.13
CA GLU A 26 -8.47 -1.49 -6.27
C GLU A 26 -7.72 -1.97 -7.53
N ARG A 27 -6.55 -1.40 -7.82
CA ARG A 27 -5.71 -1.86 -8.94
C ARG A 27 -5.18 -3.29 -8.73
N LEU A 28 -4.86 -3.67 -7.49
CA LEU A 28 -4.44 -5.03 -7.16
C LEU A 28 -5.60 -6.02 -7.38
N GLU A 29 -6.81 -5.69 -6.95
CA GLU A 29 -8.02 -6.51 -7.16
C GLU A 29 -8.27 -6.73 -8.66
N GLN A 30 -8.24 -5.66 -9.46
CA GLN A 30 -8.40 -5.74 -10.92
C GLN A 30 -7.30 -6.59 -11.59
N LEU A 31 -6.06 -6.55 -11.09
CA LEU A 31 -4.98 -7.39 -11.60
C LEU A 31 -5.21 -8.87 -11.26
N VAL A 32 -5.67 -9.16 -10.05
CA VAL A 32 -6.02 -10.53 -9.62
C VAL A 32 -7.15 -11.08 -10.46
N GLU A 33 -8.25 -10.33 -10.63
CA GLU A 33 -9.37 -10.73 -11.50
C GLU A 33 -8.91 -11.06 -12.92
N ARG A 34 -8.03 -10.23 -13.49
CA ARG A 34 -7.46 -10.47 -14.83
C ARG A 34 -6.58 -11.71 -14.87
N LEU A 35 -5.77 -11.98 -13.84
CA LEU A 35 -4.95 -13.18 -13.75
C LEU A 35 -5.82 -14.44 -13.61
N GLU A 36 -6.89 -14.36 -12.82
CA GLU A 36 -7.83 -15.47 -12.58
C GLU A 36 -8.74 -15.75 -13.78
N SER A 37 -8.99 -14.75 -14.64
CA SER A 37 -9.79 -14.92 -15.87
C SER A 37 -9.21 -15.96 -16.84
N GLY A 38 -7.89 -16.17 -16.81
CA GLY A 38 -7.19 -17.06 -17.73
C GLY A 38 -7.12 -16.56 -19.18
N GLU A 39 -7.57 -15.33 -19.47
CA GLU A 39 -7.58 -14.76 -20.82
C GLU A 39 -6.24 -14.16 -21.25
N LEU A 40 -5.30 -14.01 -20.31
CA LEU A 40 -3.98 -13.43 -20.56
C LEU A 40 -3.05 -14.45 -21.24
N SER A 41 -2.30 -13.97 -22.24
CA SER A 41 -1.13 -14.70 -22.74
C SER A 41 -0.08 -14.84 -21.63
N LEU A 42 0.87 -15.77 -21.78
CA LEU A 42 1.97 -15.92 -20.82
C LEU A 42 2.71 -14.59 -20.54
N GLU A 43 3.02 -13.84 -21.60
CA GLU A 43 3.66 -12.52 -21.48
C GLU A 43 2.76 -11.51 -20.75
N GLY A 44 1.45 -11.52 -21.04
CA GLY A 44 0.46 -10.71 -20.33
C GLY A 44 0.37 -11.05 -18.85
N SER A 45 0.40 -12.33 -18.49
CA SER A 45 0.39 -12.81 -17.11
C SER A 45 1.66 -12.40 -16.35
N LEU A 46 2.83 -12.49 -17.00
CA LEU A 46 4.09 -12.04 -16.41
C LEU A 46 4.07 -10.52 -16.17
N SER A 47 3.59 -9.74 -17.14
CA SER A 47 3.45 -8.29 -16.98
C SER A 47 2.47 -7.92 -15.85
N ALA A 48 1.32 -8.59 -15.77
CA ALA A 48 0.35 -8.37 -14.70
C ALA A 48 0.93 -8.74 -13.32
N PHE A 49 1.67 -9.84 -13.23
CA PHE A 49 2.36 -10.24 -12.00
C PHE A 49 3.41 -9.20 -11.56
N GLU A 50 4.25 -8.72 -12.48
CA GLU A 50 5.23 -7.68 -12.16
C GLU A 50 4.56 -6.39 -11.65
N GLN A 51 3.45 -5.99 -12.27
CA GLN A 51 2.66 -4.84 -11.81
C GLN A 51 2.10 -5.08 -10.40
N GLY A 52 1.57 -6.27 -10.14
CA GLY A 52 1.10 -6.65 -8.80
C GLY A 52 2.20 -6.56 -7.75
N VAL A 53 3.41 -7.08 -8.03
CA VAL A 53 4.56 -6.99 -7.12
C VAL A 53 4.93 -5.54 -6.83
N ARG A 54 4.91 -4.65 -7.83
CA ARG A 54 5.23 -3.23 -7.64
C ARG A 54 4.17 -2.53 -6.78
N LEU A 55 2.89 -2.78 -7.05
CA LEU A 55 1.78 -2.19 -6.29
C LEU A 55 1.80 -2.66 -4.82
N THR A 56 2.04 -3.94 -4.55
CA THR A 56 2.15 -4.47 -3.19
C THR A 56 3.30 -3.82 -2.41
N ARG A 57 4.46 -3.63 -3.05
CA ARG A 57 5.60 -2.92 -2.43
C ARG A 57 5.28 -1.46 -2.12
N ASP A 58 4.58 -0.79 -3.03
CA ASP A 58 4.14 0.60 -2.81
C ASP A 58 3.14 0.70 -1.65
N ALA A 59 2.17 -0.22 -1.61
CA ALA A 59 1.20 -0.31 -0.51
C ALA A 59 1.90 -0.52 0.85
N GLN A 60 2.86 -1.46 0.92
CA GLN A 60 3.64 -1.70 2.15
C GLN A 60 4.40 -0.46 2.60
N ARG A 61 5.10 0.23 1.69
CA ARG A 61 5.83 1.45 2.03
C ARG A 61 4.90 2.52 2.63
N ARG A 62 3.71 2.71 2.04
CA ARG A 62 2.73 3.68 2.55
C ARG A 62 2.21 3.29 3.94
N LEU A 63 2.02 1.99 4.19
CA LEU A 63 1.64 1.50 5.53
C LEU A 63 2.77 1.77 6.54
N ASP A 64 4.03 1.48 6.19
CA ASP A 64 5.19 1.76 7.04
C ASP A 64 5.29 3.27 7.37
N GLU A 65 5.05 4.15 6.39
CA GLU A 65 5.04 5.60 6.58
C GLU A 65 3.88 6.07 7.49
N ALA A 66 2.69 5.50 7.29
CA ALA A 66 1.52 5.80 8.12
C ALA A 66 1.74 5.34 9.57
N GLU A 67 2.32 4.15 9.77
CA GLU A 67 2.67 3.61 11.09
C GLU A 67 3.65 4.53 11.82
N LEU A 68 4.73 4.97 11.14
CA LEU A 68 5.70 5.90 11.71
C LEU A 68 5.05 7.22 12.14
N LYS A 69 4.13 7.75 11.31
CA LYS A 69 3.39 8.97 11.63
C LYS A 69 2.50 8.78 12.86
N VAL A 70 1.79 7.65 12.96
CA VAL A 70 0.98 7.30 14.13
C VAL A 70 1.85 7.18 15.37
N ARG A 71 2.98 6.46 15.29
CA ARG A 71 3.93 6.32 16.40
C ARG A 71 4.43 7.67 16.91
N THR A 72 4.83 8.56 16.00
CA THR A 72 5.29 9.92 16.37
C THR A 72 4.20 10.73 17.08
N LEU A 73 2.92 10.53 16.71
CA LEU A 73 1.80 11.21 17.34
C LEU A 73 1.45 10.63 18.72
N ILE A 74 1.67 9.34 18.94
CA ILE A 74 1.37 8.63 20.19
C ILE A 74 2.52 8.74 21.22
N GLU A 75 3.79 8.76 20.77
CA GLU A 75 4.95 8.98 21.66
C GLU A 75 5.04 10.44 22.16
N ALA A 76 4.23 11.35 21.61
CA ALA A 76 3.91 12.63 22.23
C ALA A 76 3.06 12.39 23.49
N PRO A 77 3.22 13.18 24.57
CA PRO A 77 3.46 12.78 25.98
C PRO A 77 2.62 11.70 26.70
N GLU A 78 1.81 10.86 26.07
CA GLU A 78 1.08 9.78 26.75
C GLU A 78 1.12 8.43 26.00
N GLY A 79 2.10 7.60 26.37
CA GLY A 79 1.96 6.14 26.33
C GLY A 79 2.60 5.41 25.15
N SER A 80 3.44 4.43 25.45
CA SER A 80 4.08 3.54 24.47
C SER A 80 3.06 2.60 23.82
N VAL A 81 2.96 2.63 22.49
CA VAL A 81 2.20 1.64 21.69
C VAL A 81 3.18 0.84 20.84
N GLU A 82 3.15 -0.49 20.97
CA GLU A 82 3.91 -1.39 20.12
C GLU A 82 3.16 -1.64 18.81
N PHE A 83 3.88 -1.54 17.70
CA PHE A 83 3.39 -1.85 16.35
C PHE A 83 4.29 -2.89 15.71
N GLU A 84 3.68 -3.92 15.11
CA GLU A 84 4.38 -4.91 14.29
C GLU A 84 4.35 -4.53 12.82
N ARG A 85 5.47 -4.71 12.14
CA ARG A 85 5.59 -4.43 10.71
C ARG A 85 4.66 -5.35 9.91
N PHE A 86 3.90 -4.77 8.99
CA PHE A 86 3.09 -5.55 8.06
C PHE A 86 3.98 -6.34 7.08
N THR A 87 4.06 -7.66 7.27
CA THR A 87 4.74 -8.56 6.32
C THR A 87 3.69 -9.16 5.37
N ALA A 88 3.99 -9.19 4.07
CA ALA A 88 3.12 -9.91 3.13
C ALA A 88 3.16 -11.41 3.49
N PRO A 89 2.03 -12.14 3.42
CA PRO A 89 2.03 -13.58 3.58
C PRO A 89 2.77 -14.20 2.40
N SER A 90 4.10 -14.31 2.52
CA SER A 90 4.90 -15.12 1.61
C SER A 90 4.45 -16.56 1.83
N GLY A 91 3.88 -17.18 0.80
CA GLY A 91 3.49 -18.59 0.80
C GLY A 91 4.71 -19.50 1.01
N LYS A 92 5.13 -19.61 2.26
CA LYS A 92 6.03 -20.60 2.85
C LYS A 92 5.58 -20.77 4.30
N GLU A 93 4.70 -21.74 4.50
CA GLU A 93 4.72 -22.51 5.74
C GLU A 93 6.08 -23.22 5.79
N SER A 94 6.92 -22.87 6.76
CA SER A 94 8.13 -23.56 7.28
C SER A 94 9.02 -22.51 7.93
N GLY A 95 9.41 -22.56 9.20
CA GLY A 95 9.23 -23.57 10.21
C GLY A 95 9.85 -23.10 11.52
N GLU A 96 9.50 -23.82 12.59
CA GLU A 96 10.34 -24.09 13.75
C GLU A 96 10.91 -22.85 14.48
N ASP A 97 10.13 -22.30 15.40
CA ASP A 97 10.67 -21.65 16.59
C ASP A 97 11.28 -22.73 17.49
N GLU A 98 12.46 -23.22 17.10
CA GLU A 98 13.40 -23.78 18.05
C GLU A 98 14.12 -22.60 18.72
N SER A 99 13.71 -22.26 19.95
CA SER A 99 14.62 -21.90 21.05
C SER A 99 13.86 -21.21 22.18
N GLU A 100 13.78 -21.83 23.35
CA GLU A 100 14.57 -21.38 24.51
C GLU A 100 14.33 -22.29 25.74
N GLY A 101 15.42 -22.73 26.38
CA GLY A 101 15.48 -23.05 27.81
C GLY A 101 15.63 -24.51 28.20
#